data_AF-A0A0P7Z7L4-F1
#
_entry.id   AF-A0A0P7Z7L4-F1
#
_cell.length_a   1.000
_cell.length_b   1.000
_cell.length_c   1.000
_cell.angle_alpha   90.00
_cell.angle_beta   90.00
_cell.angle_gamma   90.00
#
_symmetry.space_group_name_H-M   'P 1'
#
loop_
_entity.id
_entity.type
_entity.pdbx_description
1 polymer ?
#
loop_
_entity_poly.entity_id
_entity_poly.type
_entity_poly.pdbx_seq_one_letter_code
_entity_poly.pdbx_strand_id
1 'polypeptide(L)'
;MDKSPNFTPHEAIAATEVAIDTFVTAKQKRLLTDSLYTSLHGQPFLIESNTGILHTQGQPLVAPDLMLSLDIGEDWWTHRHHPYSLWEFGKSPDLVMEIVSTATGDELGAKLSVYERLRVSYYVLFDPERVLGGPRLRAFELRGKCYFEIAKFNDLDKPIWLDQVGLGLMLWQGEFEDKDGLWLRWCDQQGNILPTGYELAQQELLDREEYEKRAERTESQLLQANQRTERAKKWAQRLAEQLRALGVDPDTV
;
A
#
# COMPACT_ATOMS: atom_id res chain seq x y z
N MET A 1 -8.87 16.98 -45.22
CA MET A 1 -9.98 17.22 -44.29
C MET A 1 -10.11 15.99 -43.44
N ASP A 2 -9.53 16.05 -42.24
CA ASP A 2 -9.67 15.01 -41.24
C ASP A 2 -11.16 14.95 -40.83
N LYS A 3 -11.80 13.81 -41.10
CA LYS A 3 -13.19 13.51 -40.72
C LYS A 3 -13.20 12.53 -39.54
N SER A 4 -12.23 12.63 -38.65
CA SER A 4 -12.36 12.01 -37.34
C SER A 4 -13.50 12.74 -36.61
N PRO A 5 -14.60 12.05 -36.23
CA PRO A 5 -15.62 12.68 -35.41
C PRO A 5 -14.95 13.25 -34.17
N ASN A 6 -15.27 14.50 -33.82
CA ASN A 6 -14.82 15.13 -32.57
C ASN A 6 -15.41 14.33 -31.40
N PHE A 7 -14.72 13.26 -31.00
CA PHE A 7 -15.07 12.46 -29.84
C PHE A 7 -14.95 13.34 -28.61
N THR A 8 -16.04 13.48 -27.86
CA THR A 8 -15.99 14.11 -26.54
C THR A 8 -16.13 13.01 -25.48
N PRO A 9 -15.15 12.85 -24.57
CA PRO A 9 -15.25 11.91 -23.45
C PRO A 9 -16.54 12.04 -22.63
N HIS A 10 -17.19 13.20 -22.68
CA HIS A 10 -18.45 13.50 -22.02
C HIS A 10 -19.60 12.55 -22.43
N GLU A 11 -19.67 12.12 -23.69
CA GLU A 11 -20.72 11.20 -24.15
C GLU A 11 -20.56 9.81 -23.53
N ALA A 12 -19.33 9.31 -23.47
CA ALA A 12 -19.02 8.03 -22.83
C ALA A 12 -19.32 8.05 -21.33
N ILE A 13 -19.01 9.16 -20.65
CA ILE A 13 -19.32 9.37 -19.23
C ILE A 13 -20.84 9.36 -19.02
N ALA A 14 -21.60 10.10 -19.81
CA ALA A 14 -23.05 10.19 -19.67
C ALA A 14 -23.78 8.85 -19.87
N ALA A 15 -23.21 7.96 -20.69
CA ALA A 15 -23.77 6.63 -20.97
C ALA A 15 -23.37 5.55 -19.94
N THR A 16 -22.56 5.89 -18.94
CA THR A 16 -22.03 4.93 -17.97
C THR A 16 -22.87 4.92 -16.70
N GLU A 17 -23.34 3.72 -16.30
CA GLU A 17 -23.91 3.51 -14.98
C GLU A 17 -22.80 3.42 -13.93
N VAL A 18 -22.89 4.27 -12.90
CA VAL A 18 -21.91 4.33 -11.81
C VAL A 18 -22.57 3.84 -10.53
N ALA A 19 -21.98 2.82 -9.91
CA ALA A 19 -22.39 2.36 -8.60
C ALA A 19 -22.04 3.41 -7.54
N ILE A 20 -22.98 3.66 -6.62
CA ILE A 20 -22.75 4.58 -5.51
C ILE A 20 -21.98 3.84 -4.42
N ASP A 21 -20.87 4.43 -3.98
CA ASP A 21 -20.08 3.86 -2.89
C ASP A 21 -20.84 3.85 -1.56
N THR A 22 -20.73 2.72 -0.86
CA THR A 22 -20.99 2.65 0.56
C THR A 22 -19.80 3.23 1.34
N PHE A 23 -19.99 3.51 2.63
CA PHE A 23 -18.87 3.95 3.48
C PHE A 23 -17.74 2.92 3.56
N VAL A 24 -18.07 1.63 3.52
CA VAL A 24 -17.08 0.53 3.59
C VAL A 24 -16.26 0.49 2.31
N THR A 25 -16.91 0.52 1.13
CA THR A 25 -16.21 0.52 -0.16
C THR A 25 -15.34 1.77 -0.32
N ALA A 26 -15.85 2.95 0.05
CA ALA A 26 -15.08 4.19 0.01
C ALA A 26 -13.84 4.18 0.94
N LYS A 27 -13.94 3.56 2.13
CA LYS A 27 -12.79 3.37 3.03
C LYS A 27 -11.81 2.34 2.46
N GLN A 28 -12.28 1.21 1.97
CA GLN A 28 -11.44 0.17 1.38
C GLN A 28 -10.63 0.68 0.18
N LYS A 29 -11.24 1.51 -0.68
CA LYS A 29 -10.57 2.19 -1.79
C LYS A 29 -9.44 3.09 -1.31
N ARG A 30 -9.72 3.98 -0.36
CA ARG A 30 -8.72 4.89 0.22
C ARG A 30 -7.59 4.14 0.91
N LEU A 31 -7.89 3.07 1.65
CA LEU A 31 -6.89 2.22 2.28
C LEU A 31 -5.90 1.64 1.26
N LEU A 32 -6.40 1.09 0.15
CA LEU A 32 -5.56 0.49 -0.88
C LEU A 32 -4.74 1.54 -1.65
N THR A 33 -5.34 2.69 -1.95
CA THR A 33 -4.66 3.80 -2.65
C THR A 33 -3.56 4.40 -1.77
N ASP A 34 -3.87 4.77 -0.53
CA ASP A 34 -2.93 5.39 0.41
C ASP A 34 -1.76 4.47 0.74
N SER A 35 -2.04 3.19 1.04
CA SER A 35 -1.02 2.18 1.32
C SER A 35 -0.01 2.05 0.18
N LEU A 36 -0.49 2.04 -1.07
CA LEU A 36 0.40 1.87 -2.22
C LEU A 36 1.22 3.13 -2.53
N TYR A 37 0.62 4.33 -2.48
CA TYR A 37 1.36 5.59 -2.64
C TYR A 37 2.36 5.83 -1.50
N THR A 38 2.11 5.30 -0.31
CA THR A 38 3.04 5.36 0.82
C THR A 38 4.21 4.42 0.63
N SER A 39 3.97 3.19 0.17
CA SER A 39 4.94 2.10 0.29
C SER A 39 5.63 1.70 -1.01
N LEU A 40 5.00 1.94 -2.18
CA LEU A 40 5.58 1.56 -3.46
C LEU A 40 6.50 2.67 -3.97
N HIS A 41 7.76 2.31 -4.20
CA HIS A 41 8.80 3.23 -4.67
C HIS A 41 9.62 2.60 -5.80
N GLY A 42 10.28 3.44 -6.59
CA GLY A 42 11.26 3.00 -7.58
C GLY A 42 10.73 2.78 -9.00
N GLN A 43 9.43 2.96 -9.24
CA GLN A 43 8.85 3.00 -10.58
C GLN A 43 7.63 3.94 -10.63
N PRO A 44 7.36 4.60 -11.76
CA PRO A 44 6.14 5.39 -11.92
C PRO A 44 4.92 4.45 -12.01
N PHE A 45 3.87 4.77 -11.27
CA PHE A 45 2.61 4.05 -11.31
C PHE A 45 1.43 4.99 -11.05
N LEU A 46 0.24 4.52 -11.40
CA LEU A 46 -1.03 5.17 -11.14
C LEU A 46 -1.95 4.14 -10.48
N ILE A 47 -2.43 4.46 -9.28
CA ILE A 47 -3.51 3.73 -8.62
C ILE A 47 -4.66 4.71 -8.38
N GLU A 48 -5.84 4.35 -8.88
CA GLU A 48 -7.00 5.22 -8.81
C GLU A 48 -8.28 4.44 -8.51
N SER A 49 -9.17 5.08 -7.79
CA SER A 49 -10.50 4.55 -7.49
C SER A 49 -11.56 5.25 -8.35
N ASN A 50 -12.57 4.51 -8.81
CA ASN A 50 -13.69 5.04 -9.60
C ASN A 50 -13.28 5.81 -10.86
N THR A 51 -12.12 5.49 -11.44
CA THR A 51 -11.66 6.10 -12.68
C THR A 51 -12.07 5.25 -13.88
N GLY A 52 -12.77 5.87 -14.82
CA GLY A 52 -13.25 5.19 -16.01
C GLY A 52 -12.13 4.79 -16.96
N ILE A 53 -12.24 3.60 -17.54
CA ILE A 53 -11.35 3.06 -18.57
C ILE A 53 -12.06 3.13 -19.92
N LEU A 54 -11.41 3.76 -20.90
CA LEU A 54 -11.89 3.91 -22.26
C LEU A 54 -11.03 3.09 -23.21
N HIS A 55 -11.63 2.03 -23.76
CA HIS A 55 -10.96 1.12 -24.71
C HIS A 55 -11.27 1.43 -26.17
N THR A 56 -12.48 1.89 -26.46
CA THR A 56 -12.91 2.19 -27.82
C THR A 56 -13.63 3.53 -27.84
N GLN A 57 -13.25 4.39 -28.79
CA GLN A 57 -13.88 5.69 -28.97
C GLN A 57 -15.38 5.51 -29.24
N GLY A 58 -16.21 6.30 -28.56
CA GLY A 58 -17.67 6.29 -28.69
C GLY A 58 -18.40 5.12 -28.00
N GLN A 59 -17.69 4.25 -27.27
CA GLN A 59 -18.32 3.26 -26.39
C GLN A 59 -18.41 3.79 -24.95
N PRO A 60 -19.38 3.33 -24.14
CA PRO A 60 -19.39 3.61 -22.70
C PRO A 60 -18.07 3.18 -22.06
N LEU A 61 -17.64 3.94 -21.05
CA LEU A 61 -16.45 3.56 -20.29
C LEU A 61 -16.79 2.43 -19.32
N VAL A 62 -15.76 1.79 -18.78
CA VAL A 62 -15.90 0.78 -17.73
C VAL A 62 -15.13 1.29 -16.52
N ALA A 63 -15.79 1.40 -15.37
CA ALA A 63 -15.19 1.94 -14.16
C ALA A 63 -15.02 0.82 -13.12
N PRO A 64 -13.79 0.36 -12.85
CA PRO A 64 -13.53 -0.50 -11.71
C PRO A 64 -13.58 0.31 -10.42
N ASP A 65 -13.74 -0.39 -9.30
CA ASP A 65 -13.62 0.21 -7.98
C ASP A 65 -12.19 0.68 -7.69
N LEU A 66 -11.20 -0.04 -8.22
CA LEU A 66 -9.79 0.32 -8.19
C LEU A 66 -9.11 -0.12 -9.49
N MET A 67 -8.20 0.69 -10.02
CA MET A 67 -7.27 0.29 -11.06
C MET A 67 -5.82 0.58 -10.63
N LEU A 68 -4.88 -0.27 -11.07
CA LEU A 68 -3.45 -0.08 -10.93
C LEU A 68 -2.80 -0.22 -12.30
N SER A 69 -2.00 0.78 -12.69
CA SER A 69 -1.15 0.75 -13.88
C SER A 69 0.28 1.10 -13.46
N LEU A 70 1.20 0.16 -13.65
CA LEU A 70 2.63 0.28 -13.41
C LEU A 70 3.34 0.74 -14.69
N ASP A 71 4.55 1.25 -14.55
CA ASP A 71 5.42 1.67 -15.64
C ASP A 71 4.77 2.70 -16.58
N ILE A 72 4.04 3.66 -16.00
CA ILE A 72 3.39 4.73 -16.75
C ILE A 72 4.39 5.84 -17.11
N GLY A 73 4.16 6.52 -18.23
CA GLY A 73 4.95 7.69 -18.62
C GLY A 73 4.76 8.86 -17.64
N GLU A 74 5.81 9.60 -17.33
CA GLU A 74 5.77 10.77 -16.41
C GLU A 74 4.82 11.89 -16.87
N ASP A 75 4.51 11.91 -18.16
CA ASP A 75 3.63 12.87 -18.81
C ASP A 75 2.14 12.50 -18.71
N TRP A 76 1.77 11.42 -18.02
CA TRP A 76 0.37 11.01 -17.86
C TRP A 76 -0.53 12.13 -17.32
N TRP A 77 0.01 13.03 -16.50
CA TRP A 77 -0.70 14.19 -15.95
C TRP A 77 -1.14 15.23 -17.00
N THR A 78 -0.58 15.18 -18.20
CA THR A 78 -1.07 15.96 -19.34
C THR A 78 -2.52 15.60 -19.70
N HIS A 79 -2.94 14.37 -19.41
CA HIS A 79 -4.29 13.83 -19.65
C HIS A 79 -5.22 13.90 -18.43
N ARG A 80 -4.86 14.64 -17.37
CA ARG A 80 -5.59 14.71 -16.07
C ARG A 80 -7.09 15.03 -16.09
N HIS A 81 -7.64 15.47 -17.22
CA HIS A 81 -9.07 15.75 -17.39
C HIS A 81 -9.80 14.68 -18.21
N HIS A 82 -9.12 13.60 -18.54
CA HIS A 82 -9.64 12.49 -19.33
C HIS A 82 -9.70 11.20 -18.49
N PRO A 83 -10.66 10.31 -18.79
CA PRO A 83 -10.61 8.92 -18.32
C PRO A 83 -9.31 8.24 -18.76
N TYR A 84 -9.01 7.07 -18.18
CA TYR A 84 -7.88 6.25 -18.61
C TYR A 84 -8.14 5.70 -20.03
N SER A 85 -7.59 6.34 -21.05
CA SER A 85 -7.73 5.87 -22.44
C SER A 85 -6.56 4.99 -22.84
N LEU A 86 -6.83 3.79 -23.34
CA LEU A 86 -5.78 2.81 -23.68
C LEU A 86 -4.80 3.33 -24.74
N TRP A 87 -5.22 4.21 -25.65
CA TRP A 87 -4.34 4.80 -26.67
C TRP A 87 -3.49 5.95 -26.16
N GLU A 88 -3.88 6.62 -25.08
CA GLU A 88 -3.07 7.68 -24.43
C GLU A 88 -2.00 7.03 -23.56
N PHE A 89 -2.39 6.03 -22.78
CA PHE A 89 -1.46 5.30 -21.91
C PHE A 89 -0.66 4.20 -22.64
N GLY A 90 -1.09 3.81 -23.85
CA GLY A 90 -0.44 2.77 -24.65
C GLY A 90 -0.58 1.33 -24.12
N LYS A 91 -1.26 1.15 -22.99
CA LYS A 91 -1.49 -0.14 -22.32
C LYS A 91 -2.79 -0.14 -21.52
N SER A 92 -3.32 -1.34 -21.27
CA SER A 92 -4.35 -1.57 -20.27
C SER A 92 -3.77 -1.43 -18.85
N PRO A 93 -4.59 -1.14 -17.83
CA PRO A 93 -4.16 -1.29 -16.45
C PRO A 93 -3.67 -2.72 -16.19
N ASP A 94 -2.69 -2.88 -15.29
CA ASP A 94 -2.15 -4.18 -14.92
C ASP A 94 -3.09 -4.93 -13.98
N LEU A 95 -3.83 -4.20 -13.15
CA LEU A 95 -4.83 -4.76 -12.25
C LEU A 95 -6.08 -3.88 -12.19
N VAL A 96 -7.23 -4.54 -12.12
CA VAL A 96 -8.48 -3.92 -11.70
C VAL A 96 -9.08 -4.72 -10.54
N MET A 97 -9.80 -4.02 -9.67
CA MET A 97 -10.48 -4.60 -8.52
C MET A 97 -11.94 -4.15 -8.48
N GLU A 98 -12.80 -5.07 -8.05
CA GLU A 98 -14.21 -4.84 -7.71
C GLU A 98 -14.42 -5.21 -6.23
N ILE A 99 -15.11 -4.35 -5.49
CA ILE A 99 -15.42 -4.50 -4.07
C ILE A 99 -16.94 -4.62 -3.93
N VAL A 100 -17.39 -5.84 -3.65
CA VAL A 100 -18.81 -6.15 -3.57
C VAL A 100 -19.40 -5.54 -2.31
N SER A 101 -20.50 -4.80 -2.48
CA SER A 101 -21.31 -4.28 -1.37
C SER A 101 -22.78 -4.69 -1.44
N THR A 102 -23.27 -5.14 -2.59
CA THR A 102 -24.65 -5.60 -2.80
C THR A 102 -24.71 -6.81 -3.73
N ALA A 103 -25.83 -7.56 -3.71
CA ALA A 103 -26.03 -8.76 -4.54
C ALA A 103 -26.45 -8.45 -5.98
N THR A 104 -26.53 -7.17 -6.35
CA THR A 104 -27.13 -6.71 -7.61
C THR A 104 -26.13 -6.62 -8.76
N GLY A 105 -24.84 -6.82 -8.50
CA GLY A 105 -23.79 -6.75 -9.50
C GLY A 105 -23.62 -8.04 -10.31
N ASP A 106 -23.10 -7.89 -11.53
CA ASP A 106 -22.63 -8.99 -12.38
C ASP A 106 -21.10 -8.95 -12.47
N GLU A 107 -20.44 -8.86 -11.31
CA GLU A 107 -18.98 -8.78 -11.22
C GLU A 107 -18.30 -10.02 -11.82
N LEU A 108 -18.92 -11.19 -11.63
CA LEU A 108 -18.39 -12.48 -12.07
C LEU A 108 -18.81 -12.90 -13.49
N GLY A 109 -19.69 -12.14 -14.17
CA GLY A 109 -20.15 -12.43 -15.52
C GLY A 109 -19.67 -11.40 -16.52
N ALA A 110 -20.52 -10.41 -16.82
CA ALA A 110 -20.28 -9.42 -17.85
C ALA A 110 -19.06 -8.55 -17.56
N LYS A 111 -18.85 -8.09 -16.31
CA LYS A 111 -17.69 -7.25 -15.95
C LYS A 111 -16.38 -8.00 -16.12
N LEU A 112 -16.27 -9.22 -15.60
CA LEU A 112 -15.07 -10.06 -15.79
C LEU A 112 -14.77 -10.27 -17.27
N SER A 113 -15.78 -10.55 -18.08
CA SER A 113 -15.63 -10.71 -19.54
C SER A 113 -15.21 -9.42 -20.25
N VAL A 114 -15.63 -8.26 -19.74
CA VAL A 114 -15.20 -6.95 -20.25
C VAL A 114 -13.70 -6.79 -20.01
N TYR A 115 -13.23 -6.92 -18.77
CA TYR A 115 -11.80 -6.73 -18.45
C TYR A 115 -10.88 -7.75 -19.15
N GLU A 116 -11.39 -8.96 -19.41
CA GLU A 116 -10.69 -9.97 -20.21
C GLU A 116 -10.42 -9.48 -21.64
N ARG A 117 -11.45 -8.91 -22.28
CA ARG A 117 -11.33 -8.29 -23.62
C ARG A 117 -10.42 -7.06 -23.58
N LEU A 118 -10.47 -6.31 -22.48
CA LEU A 118 -9.57 -5.18 -22.25
C LEU A 118 -8.13 -5.60 -21.97
N ARG A 119 -7.83 -6.91 -21.88
CA ARG A 119 -6.46 -7.42 -21.67
C ARG A 119 -5.83 -6.99 -20.33
N VAL A 120 -6.64 -6.70 -19.32
CA VAL A 120 -6.11 -6.38 -17.98
C VAL A 120 -5.49 -7.64 -17.38
N SER A 121 -4.25 -7.57 -16.89
CA SER A 121 -3.50 -8.75 -16.45
C SER A 121 -4.12 -9.45 -15.25
N TYR A 122 -4.61 -8.68 -14.27
CA TYR A 122 -5.30 -9.21 -13.09
C TYR A 122 -6.67 -8.59 -12.88
N TYR A 123 -7.65 -9.46 -12.61
CA TYR A 123 -8.96 -9.06 -12.12
C TYR A 123 -9.15 -9.60 -10.70
N VAL A 124 -9.43 -8.71 -9.74
CA VAL A 124 -9.61 -9.07 -8.33
C VAL A 124 -11.03 -8.75 -7.89
N LEU A 125 -11.67 -9.69 -7.21
CA LEU A 125 -12.97 -9.51 -6.60
C LEU A 125 -12.86 -9.68 -5.09
N PHE A 126 -13.25 -8.65 -4.36
CA PHE A 126 -13.29 -8.66 -2.90
C PHE A 126 -14.73 -8.51 -2.41
N ASP A 127 -15.23 -9.54 -1.73
CA ASP A 127 -16.57 -9.61 -1.14
C ASP A 127 -16.46 -9.71 0.40
N PRO A 128 -16.28 -8.56 1.09
CA PRO A 128 -16.09 -8.50 2.54
C PRO A 128 -17.30 -8.98 3.34
N GLU A 129 -18.49 -9.06 2.75
CA GLU A 129 -19.71 -9.51 3.44
C GLU A 129 -20.23 -10.84 2.90
N ARG A 130 -19.52 -11.44 1.92
CA ARG A 130 -19.91 -12.68 1.23
C ARG A 130 -21.32 -12.59 0.64
N VAL A 131 -21.67 -11.42 0.11
CA VAL A 131 -22.98 -11.15 -0.48
C VAL A 131 -23.25 -12.07 -1.68
N LEU A 132 -22.21 -12.45 -2.43
CA LEU A 132 -22.30 -13.39 -3.54
C LEU A 132 -22.31 -14.86 -3.10
N GLY A 133 -22.22 -15.14 -1.80
CA GLY A 133 -22.22 -16.49 -1.21
C GLY A 133 -20.91 -17.28 -1.38
N GLY A 134 -19.92 -16.72 -2.08
CA GLY A 134 -18.64 -17.36 -2.40
C GLY A 134 -17.50 -17.08 -1.42
N PRO A 135 -16.24 -17.31 -1.88
CA PRO A 135 -15.03 -16.88 -1.19
C PRO A 135 -14.96 -15.35 -1.07
N ARG A 136 -14.35 -14.85 0.00
CA ARG A 136 -14.18 -13.41 0.25
C ARG A 136 -13.26 -12.73 -0.76
N LEU A 137 -12.20 -13.41 -1.19
CA LEU A 137 -11.25 -12.87 -2.15
C LEU A 137 -11.05 -13.86 -3.28
N ARG A 138 -11.18 -13.37 -4.51
CA ARG A 138 -10.92 -14.12 -5.74
C ARG A 138 -9.99 -13.31 -6.62
N ALA A 139 -8.98 -13.95 -7.18
CA ALA A 139 -8.08 -13.30 -8.12
C ALA A 139 -7.97 -14.14 -9.39
N PHE A 140 -8.00 -13.45 -10.51
CA PHE A 140 -7.96 -14.03 -11.84
C PHE A 140 -6.78 -13.43 -12.60
N GLU A 141 -6.02 -14.29 -13.27
CA GLU A 141 -4.90 -13.91 -14.12
C GLU A 141 -5.25 -14.14 -15.59
N LEU A 142 -4.97 -13.16 -16.44
CA LEU A 142 -5.14 -13.30 -17.87
C LEU A 142 -4.04 -14.18 -18.44
N ARG A 143 -4.42 -15.34 -18.99
CA ARG A 143 -3.48 -16.24 -19.69
C ARG A 143 -3.96 -16.46 -21.12
N GLY A 144 -3.15 -16.06 -22.08
CA GLY A 144 -3.55 -16.08 -23.49
C GLY A 144 -4.70 -15.10 -23.69
N LYS A 145 -5.93 -15.60 -23.91
CA LYS A 145 -7.14 -14.79 -24.14
C LYS A 145 -8.19 -14.88 -23.03
N CYS A 146 -7.93 -15.69 -22.00
CA CYS A 146 -8.93 -15.98 -20.98
C CYS A 146 -8.40 -15.76 -19.57
N TYR A 147 -9.28 -15.36 -18.66
CA TYR A 147 -8.99 -15.33 -17.23
C TYR A 147 -8.98 -16.74 -16.64
N PHE A 148 -7.99 -17.00 -15.80
CA PHE A 148 -7.89 -18.19 -14.97
C PHE A 148 -7.92 -17.77 -13.51
N GLU A 149 -8.82 -18.36 -12.73
CA GLU A 149 -8.85 -18.13 -11.28
C GLU A 149 -7.59 -18.74 -10.65
N ILE A 150 -6.69 -17.87 -10.17
CA ILE A 150 -5.42 -18.27 -9.57
C ILE A 150 -5.52 -18.43 -8.06
N ALA A 151 -6.53 -17.83 -7.44
CA ALA A 151 -6.69 -17.84 -5.99
C ALA A 151 -8.14 -17.65 -5.56
N LYS A 152 -8.50 -18.36 -4.49
CA LYS A 152 -9.75 -18.21 -3.73
C LYS A 152 -9.47 -18.44 -2.26
N PHE A 153 -9.66 -17.43 -1.42
CA PHE A 153 -9.33 -17.56 0.01
C PHE A 153 -10.36 -16.85 0.89
N ASN A 154 -10.61 -17.46 2.05
CA ASN A 154 -11.37 -16.87 3.16
C ASN A 154 -10.47 -16.55 4.36
N ASP A 155 -9.19 -16.98 4.30
CA ASP A 155 -8.29 -16.98 5.44
C ASP A 155 -7.51 -15.67 5.52
N LEU A 156 -7.28 -15.18 6.75
CA LEU A 156 -6.60 -13.92 7.05
C LEU A 156 -5.07 -13.96 6.84
N ASP A 157 -4.48 -15.15 6.79
CA ASP A 157 -3.01 -15.29 6.94
C ASP A 157 -2.29 -15.73 5.65
N LYS A 158 -2.97 -15.70 4.50
CA LYS A 158 -2.37 -16.12 3.23
C LYS A 158 -2.47 -15.02 2.17
N PRO A 159 -1.33 -14.43 1.75
CA PRO A 159 -1.34 -13.49 0.65
C PRO A 159 -1.53 -14.22 -0.69
N ILE A 160 -2.24 -13.57 -1.59
CA ILE A 160 -2.25 -13.87 -3.02
C ILE A 160 -1.13 -13.06 -3.64
N TRP A 161 -0.07 -13.73 -4.07
CA TRP A 161 1.02 -13.08 -4.78
C TRP A 161 0.68 -12.91 -6.26
N LEU A 162 0.86 -11.70 -6.78
CA LEU A 162 0.58 -11.35 -8.17
C LEU A 162 1.92 -11.03 -8.87
N ASP A 163 2.52 -12.07 -9.45
CA ASP A 163 3.90 -12.02 -9.96
C ASP A 163 4.16 -10.88 -10.95
N GLN A 164 3.22 -10.59 -11.87
CA GLN A 164 3.45 -9.58 -12.90
C GLN A 164 3.41 -8.14 -12.37
N VAL A 165 2.81 -7.90 -11.20
CA VAL A 165 2.78 -6.59 -10.53
C VAL A 165 3.75 -6.49 -9.35
N GLY A 166 4.32 -7.61 -8.89
CA GLY A 166 5.25 -7.62 -7.76
C GLY A 166 4.61 -7.22 -6.42
N LEU A 167 3.31 -7.50 -6.26
CA LEU A 167 2.53 -7.15 -5.08
C LEU A 167 1.70 -8.34 -4.62
N GLY A 168 1.49 -8.43 -3.30
CA GLY A 168 0.59 -9.39 -2.68
C GLY A 168 -0.69 -8.73 -2.20
N LEU A 169 -1.78 -9.50 -2.14
CA LEU A 169 -3.05 -9.10 -1.53
C LEU A 169 -3.41 -10.05 -0.40
N MET A 170 -3.75 -9.51 0.77
CA MET A 170 -4.17 -10.32 1.92
C MET A 170 -5.36 -9.72 2.65
N LEU A 171 -6.17 -10.61 3.24
CA LEU A 171 -7.25 -10.21 4.13
C LEU A 171 -6.65 -9.86 5.50
N TRP A 172 -7.09 -8.76 6.08
CA TRP A 172 -6.57 -8.28 7.36
C TRP A 172 -7.72 -7.81 8.25
N GLN A 173 -7.76 -8.32 9.48
CA GLN A 173 -8.72 -7.91 10.50
C GLN A 173 -8.06 -6.88 11.39
N GLY A 174 -8.60 -5.66 11.41
CA GLY A 174 -8.08 -4.59 12.25
C GLY A 174 -8.78 -3.27 12.02
N GLU A 175 -8.18 -2.20 12.54
CA GLU A 175 -8.76 -0.86 12.52
C GLU A 175 -8.19 -0.03 11.37
N PHE A 176 -9.08 0.60 10.58
CA PHE A 176 -8.70 1.63 9.63
C PHE A 176 -9.63 2.84 9.77
N GLU A 177 -9.04 4.01 10.03
CA GLU A 177 -9.77 5.26 10.31
C GLU A 177 -10.89 5.09 11.36
N ASP A 178 -10.49 4.62 12.55
CA ASP A 178 -11.35 4.38 13.72
C ASP A 178 -12.49 3.39 13.46
N LYS A 179 -12.31 2.48 12.50
CA LYS A 179 -13.29 1.46 12.14
C LYS A 179 -12.63 0.09 12.10
N ASP A 180 -12.98 -0.73 13.08
CA ASP A 180 -12.69 -2.16 13.06
C ASP A 180 -13.43 -2.83 11.90
N GLY A 181 -12.71 -3.64 11.14
CA GLY A 181 -13.28 -4.31 9.98
C GLY A 181 -12.37 -5.36 9.40
N LEU A 182 -12.95 -6.12 8.48
CA LEU A 182 -12.20 -6.95 7.56
C LEU A 182 -11.84 -6.11 6.35
N TRP A 183 -10.55 -5.89 6.16
CA TRP A 183 -10.00 -5.10 5.07
C TRP A 183 -9.15 -5.95 4.14
N LEU A 184 -9.04 -5.53 2.89
CA LEU A 184 -8.02 -6.00 1.97
C LEU A 184 -6.79 -5.09 2.06
N ARG A 185 -5.59 -5.67 2.12
CA ARG A 185 -4.32 -4.95 2.22
C ARG A 185 -3.34 -5.41 1.15
N TRP A 186 -2.52 -4.48 0.67
CA TRP A 186 -1.30 -4.82 -0.06
C TRP A 186 -0.25 -5.39 0.89
N CYS A 187 0.57 -6.31 0.39
CA CYS A 187 1.71 -6.84 1.11
C CYS A 187 2.90 -7.10 0.16
N ASP A 188 4.09 -7.19 0.73
CA ASP A 188 5.30 -7.55 0.01
C ASP A 188 5.40 -9.08 -0.21
N GLN A 189 6.50 -9.53 -0.85
CA GLN A 189 6.72 -10.94 -1.16
C GLN A 189 6.88 -11.82 0.09
N GLN A 190 7.24 -11.23 1.23
CA GLN A 190 7.36 -11.91 2.50
C GLN A 190 6.02 -11.96 3.26
N GLY A 191 4.97 -11.31 2.73
CA GLY A 191 3.67 -11.20 3.37
C GLY A 191 3.59 -10.09 4.41
N ASN A 192 4.55 -9.16 4.46
CA ASN A 192 4.45 -7.99 5.32
C ASN A 192 3.48 -6.99 4.70
N ILE A 193 2.56 -6.48 5.51
CA ILE A 193 1.58 -5.49 5.07
C ILE A 193 2.30 -4.19 4.70
N LEU A 194 1.90 -3.62 3.56
CA LEU A 194 2.35 -2.29 3.17
C LEU A 194 1.60 -1.25 4.02
N PRO A 195 2.32 -0.42 4.80
CA PRO A 195 1.69 0.56 5.67
C PRO A 195 0.99 1.67 4.86
N THR A 196 -0.04 2.24 5.46
CA THR A 196 -0.59 3.56 5.13
C THR A 196 0.34 4.66 5.61
N GLY A 197 0.16 5.88 5.10
CA GLY A 197 0.96 7.02 5.53
C GLY A 197 0.78 7.33 7.02
N TYR A 198 -0.44 7.10 7.52
CA TYR A 198 -0.74 7.24 8.96
C TYR A 198 0.00 6.19 9.80
N GLU A 199 -0.07 4.90 9.43
CA GLU A 199 0.62 3.83 10.16
C GLU A 199 2.14 4.04 10.14
N LEU A 200 2.70 4.44 9.00
CA LEU A 200 4.14 4.73 8.87
C LEU A 200 4.55 5.89 9.81
N ALA A 201 3.78 6.98 9.83
CA ALA A 201 4.05 8.10 10.72
C ALA A 201 3.94 7.73 12.22
N GLN A 202 2.97 6.88 12.59
CA GLN A 202 2.87 6.37 13.96
C GLN A 202 4.10 5.53 14.33
N GLN A 203 4.55 4.65 13.43
CA GLN A 203 5.75 3.85 13.66
C GLN A 203 6.99 4.73 13.85
N GLU A 204 7.17 5.75 13.00
CA GLU A 204 8.30 6.68 13.12
C GLU A 204 8.30 7.46 14.44
N LEU A 205 7.11 7.84 14.96
CA LEU A 205 6.99 8.49 16.27
C LEU A 205 7.42 7.56 17.40
N LEU A 206 6.95 6.32 17.40
CA LEU A 206 7.31 5.31 18.41
C LEU A 206 8.81 5.02 18.39
N ASP A 207 9.37 4.81 17.20
CA ASP A 207 10.79 4.55 17.02
C ASP A 207 11.62 5.74 17.55
N ARG A 208 11.22 6.97 17.22
CA ARG A 208 11.89 8.18 17.70
C ARG A 208 11.87 8.30 19.23
N GLU A 209 10.74 8.04 19.86
CA GLU A 209 10.65 8.06 21.33
C GLU A 209 11.56 7.00 21.98
N GLU A 210 11.68 5.82 21.37
CA GLU A 210 12.57 4.77 21.84
C GLU A 210 14.05 5.18 21.69
N TYR A 211 14.41 5.78 20.56
CA TYR A 211 15.76 6.31 20.33
C TYR A 211 16.12 7.39 21.34
N GLU A 212 15.22 8.34 21.61
CA GLU A 212 15.43 9.42 22.59
C GLU A 212 15.66 8.84 23.99
N LYS A 213 14.80 7.92 24.45
CA LYS A 213 14.96 7.23 25.75
C LYS A 213 16.29 6.47 25.85
N ARG A 214 16.72 5.84 24.76
CA ARG A 214 17.99 5.10 24.72
C ARG A 214 19.21 6.04 24.74
N ALA A 215 19.12 7.19 24.08
CA ALA A 215 20.15 8.22 24.10
C ALA A 215 20.31 8.80 25.52
N GLU A 216 19.21 9.19 26.17
CA GLU A 216 19.23 9.70 27.56
C GLU A 216 19.84 8.69 28.54
N ARG A 217 19.48 7.41 28.41
CA ARG A 217 20.04 6.36 29.26
C ARG A 217 21.55 6.21 29.06
N THR A 218 22.01 6.31 27.82
CA THR A 218 23.43 6.22 27.47
C THR A 218 24.20 7.43 28.00
N GLU A 219 23.64 8.63 27.87
CA GLU A 219 24.24 9.86 28.39
C GLU A 219 24.35 9.83 29.92
N SER A 220 23.29 9.38 30.61
CA SER A 220 23.30 9.21 32.06
C SER A 220 24.36 8.21 32.53
N GLN A 221 24.53 7.10 31.80
CA GLN A 221 25.59 6.13 32.08
C GLN A 221 26.99 6.70 31.88
N LEU A 222 27.21 7.45 30.79
CA LEU A 222 28.48 8.12 30.53
C LEU A 222 28.81 9.16 31.61
N LEU A 223 27.81 9.94 32.04
CA LEU A 223 27.99 10.92 33.11
C LEU A 223 28.37 10.23 34.43
N GLN A 224 27.70 9.13 34.79
CA GLN A 224 28.04 8.35 35.98
C GLN A 224 29.43 7.72 35.89
N ALA A 225 29.81 7.17 34.73
CA ALA A 225 31.13 6.60 34.50
C ALA A 225 32.24 7.67 34.62
N ASN A 226 32.01 8.87 34.07
CA ASN A 226 32.92 10.00 34.20
C ASN A 226 33.04 10.46 35.66
N GLN A 227 31.93 10.57 36.39
CA GLN A 227 31.96 10.92 37.81
C GLN A 227 32.72 9.88 38.66
N ARG A 228 32.56 8.59 38.38
CA ARG A 228 33.30 7.52 39.05
C ARG A 228 34.80 7.60 38.75
N THR A 229 35.14 7.80 37.48
CA THR A 229 36.53 7.97 37.04
C THR A 229 37.19 9.17 37.74
N GLU A 230 36.51 10.32 37.82
CA GLU A 230 37.03 11.51 38.50
C GLU A 230 37.15 11.33 40.02
N ARG A 231 36.19 10.65 40.66
CA ARG A 231 36.31 10.31 42.09
C ARG A 231 37.47 9.36 42.35
N ALA A 232 37.65 8.33 41.51
CA ALA A 232 38.75 7.38 41.62
C ALA A 232 40.10 8.09 41.45
N LYS A 233 40.24 8.99 40.47
CA LYS A 233 41.46 9.81 40.30
C LYS A 233 41.76 10.66 41.53
N LYS A 234 40.78 11.39 42.06
CA LYS A 234 40.95 12.23 43.25
C LYS A 234 41.32 11.41 44.49
N TRP A 235 40.73 10.23 44.64
CA TRP A 235 41.04 9.34 45.76
C TRP A 235 42.46 8.75 45.64
N ALA A 236 42.85 8.30 44.46
CA ALA A 236 44.20 7.81 44.18
C ALA A 236 45.26 8.91 44.45
N GLN A 237 45.00 10.15 44.06
CA GLN A 237 45.89 11.29 44.35
C GLN A 237 46.08 11.51 45.86
N ARG A 238 44.98 11.54 46.63
CA ARG A 238 45.04 11.71 48.09
C ARG A 238 45.78 10.57 48.78
N LEU A 239 45.56 9.33 48.32
CA LEU A 239 46.25 8.16 48.86
C LEU A 239 47.75 8.22 48.59
N ALA A 240 48.15 8.61 47.38
CA ALA A 240 49.55 8.80 47.02
C ALA A 240 50.22 9.91 47.86
N GLU A 241 49.53 11.02 48.13
CA GLU A 241 50.00 12.07 49.04
C GLU A 241 50.22 11.55 50.48
N GLN A 242 49.29 10.75 51.00
CA GLN A 242 49.39 10.15 52.34
C GLN A 242 50.54 9.14 52.43
N LEU A 243 50.72 8.29 51.42
CA LEU A 243 51.82 7.33 51.35
C LEU A 243 53.18 8.05 51.35
N ARG A 244 53.33 9.11 50.55
CA ARG A 244 54.54 9.95 50.54
C ARG A 244 54.82 10.59 51.89
N ALA A 245 53.79 11.07 52.60
CA ALA A 245 53.94 11.65 53.94
C ALA A 245 54.41 10.63 54.99
N LEU A 246 54.11 9.35 54.77
CA LEU A 246 54.58 8.22 55.60
C LEU A 246 55.96 7.69 55.16
N GLY A 247 56.59 8.27 54.13
CA GLY A 247 57.89 7.85 53.61
C GLY A 247 57.86 6.62 52.70
N VAL A 248 56.69 6.22 52.21
CA VAL A 248 56.50 5.11 51.25
C VAL A 248 56.36 5.67 49.84
N ASP A 249 57.10 5.12 48.87
CA ASP A 249 56.98 5.52 47.46
C ASP A 249 55.73 4.87 46.82
N PRO A 250 54.71 5.66 46.43
CA PRO A 250 53.45 5.14 45.88
C PRO A 250 53.61 4.36 44.57
N ASP A 251 54.69 4.59 43.81
CA ASP A 251 54.91 3.96 42.51
C ASP A 251 55.61 2.59 42.63
N THR A 252 55.87 2.14 43.85
CA THR A 252 56.59 0.88 44.17
C THR A 252 55.74 -0.18 44.89
N VAL A 253 54.46 0.12 45.16
CA VAL A 253 53.46 -0.78 45.77
C VAL A 253 52.44 -1.21 44.71
#